data_AF-A0A1Q7WD77-F1
#
_entry.id   AF-A0A1Q7WD77-F1
#
_cell.length_a   1.000
_cell.length_b   1.000
_cell.length_c   1.000
_cell.angle_alpha   90.00
_cell.angle_beta   90.00
_cell.angle_gamma   90.00
#
_symmetry.space_group_name_H-M   'P 1'
#
loop_
_entity.id
_entity.type
_entity.pdbx_description
1 polymer ?
#
loop_
_entity_poly.entity_id
_entity_poly.type
_entity_poly.pdbx_seq_one_letter_code
_entity_poly.pdbx_strand_id
1 'polypeptide(L)'
;MPLGARINAIYSSDIGHFDVVDMRDPLREAFELVEDGHITESDFHDFVFGNAVRLWGTQNPRFFEGTAVAKEAAALLKRSAPSVRTATK
;
A
#
# COMPACT_ATOMS: atom_id res chain seq x y z
N MET A 1 -6.51 10.23 -14.04
CA MET A 1 -6.94 8.92 -14.58
C MET A 1 -8.26 9.13 -15.33
N PRO A 2 -8.49 8.49 -16.50
CA PRO A 2 -9.80 8.52 -17.14
C PRO A 2 -10.88 8.09 -16.13
N LEU A 3 -12.00 8.82 -16.09
CA LEU A 3 -13.16 8.49 -15.25
C LEU A 3 -12.93 8.50 -13.73
N GLY A 4 -11.86 9.11 -13.23
CA GLY A 4 -11.58 9.16 -11.78
C GLY A 4 -11.25 7.80 -11.16
N ALA A 5 -10.88 6.81 -11.98
CA ALA A 5 -10.51 5.49 -11.52
C ALA A 5 -9.28 5.55 -10.59
N ARG A 6 -9.32 4.76 -9.51
CA ARG A 6 -8.20 4.57 -8.57
C ARG A 6 -7.39 3.36 -9.00
N ILE A 7 -6.07 3.51 -9.13
CA ILE A 7 -5.16 2.39 -9.40
C ILE A 7 -4.52 1.95 -8.07
N ASN A 8 -4.51 0.63 -7.83
CA ASN A 8 -3.86 0.04 -6.66
C ASN A 8 -2.35 -0.13 -6.90
N ALA A 9 -1.65 0.98 -7.08
CA ALA A 9 -0.19 0.98 -7.24
C ALA A 9 0.50 0.59 -5.93
N ILE A 10 1.65 -0.07 -6.02
CA ILE A 10 2.51 -0.40 -4.88
C ILE A 10 3.88 0.26 -5.06
N TYR A 11 4.43 0.74 -3.96
CA TYR A 11 5.79 1.26 -3.91
C TYR A 11 6.82 0.13 -4.05
N SER A 12 7.88 0.40 -4.84
CA SER A 12 9.09 -0.41 -4.95
C SER A 12 10.26 0.54 -5.14
N SER A 13 11.36 0.33 -4.44
CA SER A 13 12.52 1.23 -4.47
C SER A 13 13.38 1.11 -5.73
N ASP A 14 13.15 0.07 -6.54
CA ASP A 14 14.02 -0.33 -7.67
C ASP A 14 15.50 -0.48 -7.29
N ILE A 15 15.80 -0.89 -6.04
CA ILE A 15 17.19 -1.10 -5.63
C ILE A 15 17.87 -2.19 -6.46
N GLY A 16 19.03 -1.84 -7.01
CA GLY A 16 19.72 -2.64 -8.02
C GLY A 16 19.72 -1.99 -9.41
N HIS A 17 18.96 -0.91 -9.60
CA HIS A 17 19.17 0.05 -10.68
C HIS A 17 20.44 0.89 -10.42
N PHE A 18 21.17 1.28 -11.47
CA PHE A 18 22.52 1.85 -11.42
C PHE A 18 22.68 3.15 -10.57
N ASP A 19 21.58 3.80 -10.18
CA ASP A 19 21.53 5.08 -9.47
C ASP A 19 21.00 5.00 -8.03
N VAL A 20 20.39 3.88 -7.62
CA VAL A 20 19.88 3.69 -6.24
C VAL A 20 20.92 2.93 -5.40
N VAL A 21 21.84 3.68 -4.80
CA VAL A 21 22.92 3.13 -3.96
C VAL A 21 22.54 3.01 -2.47
N ASP A 22 21.52 3.74 -2.02
CA ASP A 22 21.04 3.74 -0.64
C ASP A 22 19.52 3.58 -0.57
N MET A 23 19.04 2.57 0.17
CA MET A 23 17.61 2.30 0.34
C MET A 23 16.84 3.38 1.11
N ARG A 24 17.55 4.27 1.81
CA ARG A 24 16.93 5.26 2.68
C ARG A 24 16.40 6.47 1.90
N ASP A 25 16.93 6.72 0.71
CA ASP A 25 16.60 7.91 -0.06
C ASP A 25 15.30 7.77 -0.89
N PRO A 26 15.05 6.67 -1.63
CA PRO A 26 13.92 6.60 -2.56
C PRO A 26 12.54 6.79 -1.92
N LEU A 27 12.38 6.41 -0.64
CA LEU A 27 11.12 6.60 0.06
C LEU A 27 10.86 8.08 0.38
N ARG A 28 11.92 8.85 0.69
CA ARG A 28 11.81 10.29 0.91
C ARG A 28 11.40 10.99 -0.38
N GLU A 29 12.08 10.66 -1.48
CA GLU A 29 11.77 11.23 -2.80
C GLU A 29 10.33 10.90 -3.23
N ALA A 30 9.84 9.68 -2.93
CA ALA A 30 8.45 9.33 -3.19
C ALA A 30 7.43 10.19 -2.41
N PHE A 31 7.82 10.76 -1.27
CA PHE A 31 6.95 11.65 -0.48
C PHE A 31 6.79 13.03 -1.12
N GLU A 32 7.70 13.45 -2.01
CA GLU A 32 7.57 14.71 -2.75
C GLU A 32 6.29 14.75 -3.60
N LEU A 33 5.76 13.59 -4.02
CA LEU A 33 4.44 13.50 -4.68
C LEU A 33 3.30 14.06 -3.81
N VAL A 34 3.43 13.98 -2.48
CA VAL A 34 2.49 14.60 -1.54
C VAL A 34 2.78 16.08 -1.40
N GLU A 35 4.05 16.46 -1.23
CA GLU A 35 4.48 17.84 -1.03
C GLU A 35 4.13 18.74 -2.23
N ASP A 36 4.31 18.23 -3.44
CA ASP A 36 3.97 18.88 -4.71
C ASP A 36 2.46 18.81 -5.03
N GLY A 37 1.66 18.15 -4.19
CA GLY A 37 0.21 18.06 -4.32
C GLY A 37 -0.27 17.15 -5.45
N HIS A 38 0.57 16.22 -5.92
CA HIS A 38 0.19 15.24 -6.95
C HIS A 38 -0.72 14.13 -6.42
N ILE A 39 -0.55 13.75 -5.15
CA ILE A 39 -1.37 12.76 -4.44
C ILE A 39 -1.67 13.24 -3.01
N THR A 40 -2.69 12.67 -2.39
CA THR A 40 -2.97 12.94 -0.97
C THR A 40 -2.14 12.05 -0.05
N GLU A 41 -1.99 12.42 1.24
CA GLU A 41 -1.37 11.53 2.25
C GLU A 41 -2.05 10.15 2.34
N SER A 42 -3.36 10.11 2.13
CA SER A 42 -4.14 8.86 2.11
C SER A 42 -3.75 7.97 0.92
N ASP A 43 -3.58 8.58 -0.25
CA ASP A 43 -3.11 7.88 -1.45
C ASP A 43 -1.68 7.38 -1.25
N PHE A 44 -0.82 8.19 -0.63
CA PHE A 44 0.55 7.79 -0.31
C PHE A 44 0.59 6.62 0.67
N HIS A 45 -0.22 6.64 1.74
CA HIS A 45 -0.36 5.51 2.66
C HIS A 45 -0.81 4.23 1.94
N ASP A 46 -1.78 4.31 1.03
CA ASP A 46 -2.19 3.17 0.22
C ASP A 46 -1.06 2.68 -0.71
N PHE A 47 -0.31 3.60 -1.31
CA PHE A 47 0.81 3.31 -2.21
C PHE A 47 1.98 2.60 -1.51
N VAL A 48 2.42 3.09 -0.34
CA VAL A 48 3.58 2.53 0.37
C VAL A 48 3.27 1.36 1.29
N PHE A 49 2.00 1.18 1.67
CA PHE A 49 1.60 0.17 2.65
C PHE A 49 0.30 -0.55 2.28
N GLY A 50 -0.80 0.17 2.14
CA GLY A 50 -2.14 -0.43 2.09
C GLY A 50 -2.34 -1.41 0.94
N ASN A 51 -1.89 -1.06 -0.27
CA ASN A 51 -2.04 -1.89 -1.45
C ASN A 51 -1.16 -3.14 -1.40
N ALA A 52 0.06 -3.04 -0.85
CA ALA A 52 0.92 -4.20 -0.63
C ALA A 52 0.30 -5.17 0.38
N VAL A 53 -0.27 -4.64 1.48
CA VAL A 53 -0.96 -5.48 2.47
C VAL A 53 -2.16 -6.19 1.86
N ARG A 54 -2.98 -5.49 1.06
CA ARG A 54 -4.13 -6.12 0.38
C ARG A 54 -3.66 -7.19 -0.62
N LEU A 55 -2.67 -6.89 -1.45
CA LEU A 55 -2.16 -7.80 -2.49
C LEU A 55 -1.70 -9.14 -1.91
N TRP A 56 -0.85 -9.11 -0.89
CA TRP A 56 -0.27 -10.31 -0.28
C TRP A 56 -1.19 -10.94 0.77
N GLY A 57 -1.87 -10.09 1.55
CA GLY A 57 -2.70 -10.51 2.68
C GLY A 57 -4.05 -11.10 2.28
N THR A 58 -4.62 -10.75 1.12
CA THR A 58 -5.88 -11.36 0.66
C THR A 58 -5.69 -12.85 0.34
N GLN A 59 -4.55 -13.25 -0.24
CA GLN A 59 -4.27 -14.65 -0.55
C GLN A 59 -3.75 -15.41 0.68
N ASN A 60 -2.96 -14.75 1.53
CA ASN A 60 -2.44 -15.33 2.76
C ASN A 60 -2.58 -14.33 3.92
N PRO A 61 -3.63 -14.44 4.76
CA PRO A 61 -3.84 -13.53 5.89
C PRO A 61 -2.70 -13.51 6.92
N ARG A 62 -1.84 -14.53 6.92
CA ARG A 62 -0.68 -14.66 7.81
C ARG A 62 0.63 -14.19 7.19
N PHE A 63 0.60 -13.63 5.98
CA PHE A 63 1.80 -13.25 5.23
C PHE A 63 2.76 -12.33 6.00
N PHE A 64 2.22 -11.42 6.81
CA PHE A 64 3.00 -10.44 7.57
C PHE A 64 3.33 -10.87 9.01
N GLU A 65 2.99 -12.10 9.43
CA GLU A 65 3.32 -12.59 10.77
C GLU A 65 4.84 -12.59 11.00
N GLY A 66 5.27 -12.22 12.21
CA GLY A 66 6.69 -12.10 12.56
C GLY A 66 7.39 -10.85 12.04
N THR A 67 6.71 -9.99 11.27
CA THR A 67 7.24 -8.68 10.84
C THR A 67 6.88 -7.58 11.84
N ALA A 68 7.60 -6.45 11.78
CA ALA A 68 7.31 -5.28 12.59
C ALA A 68 5.92 -4.67 12.33
N VAL A 69 5.31 -4.94 11.16
CA VAL A 69 4.02 -4.36 10.72
C VAL A 69 2.85 -5.34 10.85
N ALA A 70 3.07 -6.50 11.51
CA ALA A 70 2.07 -7.57 11.57
C ALA A 70 0.72 -7.08 12.14
N LYS A 71 0.75 -6.24 13.17
CA LYS A 71 -0.45 -5.71 13.85
C LYS A 71 -1.24 -4.79 12.93
N GLU A 72 -0.55 -3.86 12.26
CA GLU A 72 -1.11 -2.85 11.37
C GLU A 72 -1.68 -3.51 10.12
N ALA A 73 -0.96 -4.49 9.55
CA ALA A 73 -1.40 -5.26 8.40
C ALA A 73 -2.69 -6.04 8.72
N ALA A 74 -2.73 -6.74 9.86
CA ALA A 74 -3.92 -7.46 10.30
C ALA A 74 -5.11 -6.52 10.53
N ALA A 75 -4.89 -5.32 11.08
CA ALA A 75 -5.93 -4.32 11.25
C ALA A 75 -6.47 -3.82 9.90
N LEU A 76 -5.59 -3.60 8.91
CA LEU A 76 -5.98 -3.16 7.57
C LEU A 76 -6.78 -4.23 6.83
N LEU A 77 -6.39 -5.50 6.91
CA LEU A 77 -7.13 -6.62 6.31
C LEU A 77 -8.51 -6.79 6.93
N LYS A 78 -8.64 -6.64 8.25
CA LYS A 78 -9.95 -6.65 8.93
C LYS A 78 -10.87 -5.53 8.45
N ARG A 79 -10.33 -4.32 8.24
CA ARG A 79 -11.08 -3.17 7.69
C ARG A 79 -11.44 -3.35 6.21
N SER A 80 -10.60 -4.05 5.46
CA SER A 80 -10.76 -4.27 4.02
C SER A 80 -11.60 -5.50 3.68
N ALA A 81 -11.96 -6.32 4.67
CA ALA A 81 -12.84 -7.47 4.47
C ALA A 81 -14.19 -6.97 3.92
N PRO A 82 -14.71 -7.55 2.83
CA PRO A 82 -16.02 -7.16 2.33
C PRO A 82 -17.05 -7.38 3.44
N SER A 83 -17.79 -6.31 3.79
CA SER A 83 -19.05 -6.47 4.50
C SER A 83 -19.90 -7.42 3.66
N VAL A 84 -20.09 -8.65 4.13
CA VAL A 84 -21.01 -9.60 3.52
C VAL A 84 -22.35 -8.88 3.47
N ARG A 85 -22.75 -8.38 2.28
CA ARG A 85 -24.11 -7.92 2.04
C ARG A 85 -24.96 -9.17 2.14
N THR A 86 -25.58 -9.38 3.29
CA THR A 86 -26.64 -10.37 3.46
C THR A 86 -27.73 -10.01 2.46
N ALA A 87 -27.79 -10.72 1.34
CA ALA A 87 -28.92 -10.67 0.45
C ALA A 87 -30.08 -11.36 1.18
N THR A 88 -30.95 -10.56 1.80
CA THR A 88 -32.21 -11.04 2.33
C THR A 88 -33.05 -11.52 1.15
N LYS A 89 -33.55 -12.76 1.27
CA LYS A 89 -34.40 -13.45 0.31
C LYS A 89 -35.80 -12.84 0.26
#